data_AF-A0A537Z129-F1
#
_entry.id   AF-A0A537Z129-F1
#
_cell.length_a   1.000
_cell.length_b   1.000
_cell.length_c   1.000
_cell.angle_alpha   90.00
_cell.angle_beta   90.00
_cell.angle_gamma   90.00
#
_symmetry.space_group_name_H-M   'P 1'
#
loop_
_entity.id
_entity.type
_entity.pdbx_description
1 polymer ?
#
loop_
_entity_poly.entity_id
_entity_poly.type
_entity_poly.pdbx_seq_one_letter_code
_entity_poly.pdbx_strand_id
1 'polypeptide(L)'
;MLPPDALGVPVDDPARPLTCTGGLAFAGGPGNDYVTHAIANVVGALRDDPGGHALTAGIGWYATTHSMGLYGTSPPAGGFRRFDTQVAVDATPQRTVGEGYEGPATIETYTVSHDRAGAREIAFVAARTPESRRTWTSTRDDDLMLALETEELLGAPVRVKDGEVRC
;
A
#
# COMPACT_ATOMS: atom_id res chain seq x y z
N MET A 1 4.09 -1.63 -1.93
CA MET A 1 5.25 -1.19 -2.74
C MET A 1 5.18 0.32 -2.80
N LEU A 2 6.29 1.03 -2.56
CA LEU A 2 6.30 2.48 -2.78
C LEU A 2 6.03 2.71 -4.27
N PRO A 3 5.06 3.56 -4.67
CA PRO A 3 4.76 3.73 -6.08
C PRO A 3 5.98 4.34 -6.80
N PRO A 4 6.38 3.84 -7.99
CA PRO A 4 7.47 4.40 -8.78
C PRO A 4 7.35 5.90 -9.01
N ASP A 5 6.12 6.41 -9.14
CA ASP A 5 5.81 7.83 -9.27
C ASP A 5 6.32 8.67 -8.09
N ALA A 6 6.32 8.13 -6.87
CA ALA A 6 6.86 8.83 -5.69
C ALA A 6 8.38 9.03 -5.77
N LEU A 7 9.08 8.25 -6.61
CA LEU A 7 10.51 8.38 -6.89
C LEU A 7 10.78 9.07 -8.24
N GLY A 8 9.73 9.47 -8.98
CA GLY A 8 9.86 9.99 -10.34
C GLY A 8 10.43 8.98 -11.34
N VAL A 9 10.24 7.67 -11.09
CA VAL A 9 10.69 6.60 -11.97
C VAL A 9 9.50 6.12 -12.82
N PRO A 10 9.59 6.18 -14.16
CA PRO A 10 8.52 5.66 -15.02
C PRO A 10 8.31 4.16 -14.82
N VAL A 11 7.05 3.71 -14.85
CA VAL A 11 6.70 2.30 -14.61
C VAL A 11 7.13 1.36 -15.73
N ASP A 12 7.37 1.91 -16.91
CA ASP A 12 7.65 1.23 -18.16
C ASP A 12 9.07 1.52 -18.67
N ASP A 13 9.97 2.04 -17.82
CA ASP A 13 11.35 2.32 -18.21
C ASP A 13 12.16 1.02 -18.40
N PRO A 14 12.51 0.64 -19.64
CA PRO A 14 13.23 -0.61 -19.91
C PRO A 14 14.67 -0.56 -19.41
N ALA A 15 15.25 0.62 -19.19
CA ALA A 15 16.60 0.79 -18.67
C ALA A 15 16.65 0.68 -17.13
N ARG A 16 15.50 0.80 -16.45
CA ARG A 16 15.38 0.75 -14.98
C ARG A 16 14.24 -0.17 -14.55
N PRO A 17 14.41 -1.50 -14.69
CA PRO A 17 13.37 -2.45 -14.30
C PRO A 17 13.02 -2.30 -12.80
N LEU A 18 11.72 -2.29 -12.49
CA LEU A 18 11.21 -2.14 -11.12
C LEU A 18 11.41 -3.37 -10.22
N THR A 19 11.89 -4.48 -10.78
CA THR A 19 12.16 -5.71 -10.04
C THR A 19 13.36 -6.44 -10.63
N CYS A 20 14.24 -6.94 -9.75
CA CYS A 20 15.34 -7.84 -10.10
C CYS A 20 15.03 -9.31 -9.77
N THR A 21 13.85 -9.59 -9.19
CA THR A 21 13.47 -10.93 -8.69
C THR A 21 12.18 -11.46 -9.31
N GLY A 22 11.39 -10.59 -9.96
CA GLY A 22 10.12 -10.96 -10.60
C GLY A 22 8.86 -10.47 -9.88
N GLY A 23 8.98 -9.93 -8.67
CA GLY A 23 7.83 -9.46 -7.88
C GLY A 23 7.17 -10.59 -7.08
N LEU A 24 6.60 -10.25 -5.92
CA LEU A 24 6.09 -11.24 -4.96
C LEU A 24 5.03 -12.19 -5.55
N ALA A 25 4.21 -11.69 -6.48
CA ALA A 25 3.17 -12.48 -7.14
C ALA A 25 3.72 -13.60 -8.04
N PHE A 26 4.94 -13.46 -8.56
CA PHE A 26 5.49 -14.34 -9.60
C PHE A 26 6.77 -15.08 -9.16
N ALA A 27 7.57 -14.48 -8.30
CA ALA A 27 8.84 -15.05 -7.85
C ALA A 27 8.68 -16.29 -6.96
N GLY A 28 7.49 -16.51 -6.40
CA GLY A 28 7.26 -17.54 -5.37
C GLY A 28 7.72 -17.07 -3.99
N GLY A 29 7.02 -17.51 -2.94
CA GLY A 29 7.17 -17.06 -1.56
C GLY A 29 8.63 -16.98 -1.08
N PRO A 30 8.96 -15.89 -0.37
CA PRO A 30 9.03 -15.98 1.10
C PRO A 30 8.11 -15.01 1.85
N GLY A 31 7.25 -14.25 1.14
CA GLY A 31 6.44 -13.20 1.76
C GLY A 31 7.34 -12.17 2.47
N ASN A 32 7.43 -12.27 3.79
CA ASN A 32 8.27 -11.41 4.62
C ASN A 32 9.76 -11.45 4.27
N ASP A 33 10.30 -12.57 3.81
CA ASP A 33 11.74 -12.68 3.46
C ASP A 33 12.03 -12.40 1.97
N TYR A 34 11.02 -11.96 1.20
CA TYR A 34 11.18 -11.61 -0.23
C TYR A 34 12.31 -10.60 -0.48
N VAL A 35 12.47 -9.61 0.39
CA VAL A 35 13.46 -8.53 0.19
C VAL A 35 14.89 -9.05 0.32
N THR A 36 15.13 -10.10 1.12
CA THR A 36 16.45 -10.73 1.21
C THR A 36 16.86 -11.34 -0.13
N HIS A 37 15.93 -11.98 -0.84
CA HIS A 37 16.16 -12.49 -2.19
C HIS A 37 16.43 -11.36 -3.19
N ALA A 38 15.69 -10.24 -3.07
CA ALA A 38 15.95 -9.06 -3.90
C ALA A 38 17.35 -8.49 -3.67
N ILE A 39 17.82 -8.44 -2.42
CA ILE A 39 19.18 -8.01 -2.08
C ILE A 39 20.21 -8.96 -2.70
N ALA A 40 20.01 -10.28 -2.62
CA ALA A 40 20.92 -11.26 -3.23
C ALA A 40 21.04 -11.06 -4.75
N ASN A 41 19.91 -10.84 -5.44
CA ASN A 41 19.89 -10.55 -6.88
C ASN A 41 20.56 -9.21 -7.22
N VAL A 42 20.33 -8.16 -6.41
CA VAL A 42 21.02 -6.87 -6.55
C VAL A 42 22.53 -7.02 -6.44
N VAL A 43 23.02 -7.82 -5.48
CA VAL A 43 24.46 -8.08 -5.33
C VAL A 43 25.04 -8.77 -6.56
N GLY A 44 24.32 -9.72 -7.15
CA GLY A 44 24.71 -10.35 -8.41
C GLY A 44 24.79 -9.33 -9.55
N ALA A 45 23.71 -8.59 -9.78
CA ALA A 45 23.63 -7.59 -10.86
C ALA A 45 24.72 -6.51 -10.77
N LEU A 46 24.99 -6.00 -9.56
CA LEU A 46 26.03 -4.98 -9.37
C LEU A 46 27.46 -5.52 -9.59
N ARG A 47 27.70 -6.81 -9.37
CA ARG A 47 29.01 -7.42 -9.69
C ARG A 47 29.24 -7.52 -11.19
N ASP A 48 28.16 -7.69 -11.96
CA ASP A 48 28.20 -7.73 -13.43
C ASP A 48 28.23 -6.33 -14.06
N ASP A 49 27.82 -5.28 -13.33
CA ASP A 49 27.86 -3.87 -13.74
C ASP A 49 28.59 -2.95 -12.72
N PRO A 50 29.94 -3.00 -12.67
CA PRO A 50 30.71 -2.17 -11.75
C PRO A 50 30.52 -0.67 -11.99
N GLY A 51 30.23 0.07 -10.92
CA GLY A 51 29.90 1.50 -10.98
C GLY A 51 28.40 1.78 -10.99
N GLY A 52 27.57 0.76 -11.23
CA GLY A 52 26.12 0.81 -11.10
C GLY A 52 25.66 1.02 -9.65
N HIS A 53 24.38 1.39 -9.53
CA HIS A 53 23.68 1.52 -8.26
C HIS A 53 22.32 0.83 -8.35
N ALA A 54 21.87 0.25 -7.24
CA ALA A 54 20.59 -0.44 -7.15
C ALA A 54 19.85 -0.08 -5.86
N LEU A 55 18.54 0.09 -5.97
CA LEU A 55 17.65 0.40 -4.87
C LEU A 55 16.77 -0.82 -4.55
N THR A 56 16.76 -1.27 -3.30
CA THR A 56 15.75 -2.20 -2.79
C THR A 56 14.77 -1.46 -1.88
N ALA A 57 13.52 -1.90 -1.89
CA ALA A 57 12.48 -1.39 -1.01
C ALA A 57 11.68 -2.55 -0.41
N GLY A 58 11.52 -2.52 0.90
CA GLY A 58 10.69 -3.45 1.67
C GLY A 58 9.46 -2.76 2.23
N ILE A 59 8.35 -3.51 2.31
CA ILE A 59 7.09 -3.08 2.91
C ILE A 59 6.59 -4.17 3.85
N GLY A 60 6.11 -3.78 5.04
CA GLY A 60 5.52 -4.71 6.01
C GLY A 60 3.99 -4.69 5.97
N TRP A 61 3.39 -5.88 5.85
CA TRP A 61 1.95 -6.14 6.04
C TRP A 61 1.05 -5.04 5.44
N TYR A 62 0.33 -4.30 6.28
CA TYR A 62 -0.62 -3.24 5.93
C TYR A 62 0.08 -1.91 5.60
N ALA A 63 1.25 -1.97 4.96
CA ALA A 63 2.10 -0.82 4.66
C ALA A 63 2.56 -0.03 5.91
N THR A 64 2.62 -0.67 7.09
CA THR A 64 2.94 0.00 8.36
C THR A 64 4.43 0.25 8.56
N THR A 65 5.29 -0.51 7.87
CA THR A 65 6.74 -0.33 7.89
C THR A 65 7.28 -0.27 6.48
N HIS A 66 8.30 0.55 6.30
CA HIS A 66 9.04 0.68 5.06
C HIS A 66 10.54 0.69 5.34
N SER A 67 11.29 0.01 4.49
CA SER A 67 12.75 0.02 4.51
C SER A 67 13.28 0.20 3.10
N MET A 68 14.42 0.89 2.96
CA MET A 68 15.06 1.11 1.67
C MET A 68 16.57 0.89 1.81
N GLY A 69 17.19 0.30 0.80
CA GLY A 69 18.63 0.09 0.74
C GLY A 69 19.19 0.52 -0.62
N LEU A 70 20.21 1.37 -0.61
CA LEU A 70 20.97 1.73 -1.81
C LEU A 70 22.29 0.97 -1.80
N TYR A 71 22.54 0.23 -2.88
CA TYR A 71 23.72 -0.62 -3.05
C TYR A 71 24.53 -0.13 -4.24
N GLY A 72 25.85 -0.28 -4.16
CA GLY A 72 26.80 0.02 -5.23
C GLY A 72 28.10 -0.76 -5.01
N THR A 73 28.99 -0.77 -6.01
CA THR A 73 30.26 -1.50 -5.94
C THR A 73 31.41 -0.71 -5.33
N SER A 74 31.26 0.62 -5.22
CA SER A 74 32.25 1.50 -4.62
C SER A 74 31.87 1.85 -3.18
N PRO A 75 32.81 1.81 -2.23
CA PRO A 75 32.53 2.23 -0.87
C PRO A 75 32.19 3.73 -0.85
N PRO A 76 31.13 4.15 -0.14
CA PRO A 76 30.84 5.57 0.02
C PRO A 76 31.98 6.27 0.76
N ALA A 77 32.34 7.48 0.33
CA ALA A 77 33.48 8.23 0.87
C ALA A 77 33.41 8.46 2.41
N GLY A 78 32.20 8.48 2.98
CA GLY A 78 31.95 8.61 4.42
C GLY A 78 31.61 7.31 5.15
N GLY A 79 31.78 6.15 4.52
CA GLY A 79 31.35 4.87 5.06
C GLY A 79 29.83 4.68 5.08
N PHE A 80 29.37 3.63 5.77
CA PHE A 80 27.95 3.28 5.85
C PHE A 80 27.12 4.42 6.48
N ARG A 81 25.94 4.68 5.90
CA ARG A 81 24.99 5.68 6.38
C ARG A 81 23.63 5.04 6.58
N ARG A 82 22.99 5.35 7.70
CA ARG A 82 21.59 5.03 7.99
C ARG A 82 20.83 6.34 8.17
N PHE A 83 19.65 6.41 7.55
CA PHE A 83 18.71 7.50 7.77
C PHE A 83 17.50 6.96 8.53
N ASP A 84 17.04 7.72 9.52
CA ASP A 84 15.81 7.45 10.25
C ASP A 84 14.88 8.65 10.04
N THR A 85 13.73 8.40 9.42
CA THR A 85 12.74 9.42 9.07
C THR A 85 11.54 9.41 10.02
N GLN A 86 11.57 8.61 11.10
CA GLN A 86 10.41 8.38 11.96
C GLN A 86 9.86 9.70 12.54
N VAL A 87 10.73 10.60 13.02
CA VAL A 87 10.31 11.90 13.57
C VAL A 87 9.53 12.74 12.55
N ALA A 88 9.96 12.73 11.27
CA ALA A 88 9.27 13.48 10.22
C ALA A 88 7.92 12.83 9.87
N VAL A 89 7.86 11.50 9.87
CA VAL A 89 6.61 10.74 9.65
C VAL A 89 5.61 10.98 10.79
N ASP A 90 6.06 10.97 12.03
CA ASP A 90 5.21 11.19 13.21
C ASP A 90 4.63 12.61 13.26
N ALA A 91 5.32 13.58 12.64
CA ALA A 91 4.85 14.95 12.52
C ALA A 91 3.82 15.15 11.39
N THR A 92 3.56 14.14 10.55
CA THR A 92 2.57 14.25 9.48
C THR A 92 1.14 14.27 10.03
N PRO A 93 0.18 14.91 9.34
CA PRO A 93 -1.20 14.95 9.80
C PRO A 93 -1.79 13.55 10.01
N GLN A 94 -2.29 13.29 11.21
CA GLN A 94 -3.00 12.06 11.52
C GLN A 94 -4.51 12.26 11.48
N ARG A 95 -5.24 11.20 11.13
CA ARG A 95 -6.69 11.19 11.17
C ARG A 95 -7.17 10.47 12.43
N THR A 96 -8.10 11.08 13.14
CA THR A 96 -8.69 10.48 14.33
C THR A 96 -9.75 9.44 13.95
N VAL A 97 -9.90 8.44 14.81
CA VAL A 97 -10.87 7.35 14.62
C VAL A 97 -12.23 7.78 15.19
N GLY A 98 -13.28 7.59 14.40
CA GLY A 98 -14.69 7.77 14.77
C GLY A 98 -15.32 6.44 15.17
N GLU A 99 -14.82 5.85 16.25
CA GLU A 99 -15.32 4.58 16.77
C GLU A 99 -16.77 4.72 17.24
N GLY A 100 -17.63 3.76 16.87
CA GLY A 100 -19.06 3.80 17.19
C GLY A 100 -19.83 4.97 16.56
N TYR A 101 -19.32 5.60 15.50
CA TYR A 101 -20.01 6.69 14.82
C TYR A 101 -21.31 6.21 14.17
N GLU A 102 -22.39 6.98 14.37
CA GLU A 102 -23.66 6.82 13.67
C GLU A 102 -24.09 8.15 13.06
N GLY A 103 -24.64 8.11 11.85
CA GLY A 103 -25.09 9.31 11.15
C GLY A 103 -24.55 9.43 9.73
N PRO A 104 -24.68 10.63 9.13
CA PRO A 104 -24.23 10.86 7.76
C PRO A 104 -22.70 10.82 7.65
N ALA A 105 -22.18 10.19 6.61
CA ALA A 105 -20.75 10.14 6.31
C ALA A 105 -20.52 10.20 4.79
N THR A 106 -19.27 10.29 4.37
CA THR A 106 -18.87 10.16 2.97
C THR A 106 -17.91 9.01 2.80
N ILE A 107 -18.07 8.21 1.76
CA ILE A 107 -17.15 7.12 1.43
C ILE A 107 -15.74 7.69 1.19
N GLU A 108 -14.73 7.14 1.87
CA GLU A 108 -13.31 7.50 1.72
C GLU A 108 -12.54 6.50 0.87
N THR A 109 -12.84 5.21 1.04
CA THR A 109 -12.36 4.09 0.24
C THR A 109 -13.15 2.84 0.61
N TYR A 110 -13.10 1.81 -0.23
CA TYR A 110 -13.82 0.57 -0.04
C TYR A 110 -13.15 -0.60 -0.76
N THR A 111 -13.55 -1.81 -0.39
CA THR A 111 -13.24 -3.04 -1.12
C THR A 111 -14.39 -4.04 -0.94
N VAL A 112 -14.63 -4.87 -1.95
CA VAL A 112 -15.63 -5.95 -1.91
C VAL A 112 -14.94 -7.31 -1.88
N SER A 113 -15.19 -8.06 -0.81
CA SER A 113 -14.75 -9.44 -0.68
C SER A 113 -15.69 -10.36 -1.45
N HIS A 114 -15.11 -11.35 -2.12
CA HIS A 114 -15.83 -12.37 -2.86
C HIS A 114 -15.57 -13.75 -2.24
N ASP A 115 -16.60 -14.59 -2.21
CA ASP A 115 -16.48 -15.97 -1.77
C ASP A 115 -15.76 -16.85 -2.82
N ARG A 116 -15.62 -18.15 -2.53
CA ARG A 116 -14.96 -19.10 -3.45
C ARG A 116 -15.71 -19.33 -4.77
N ALA A 117 -17.01 -19.04 -4.82
CA ALA A 117 -17.81 -19.11 -6.03
C ALA A 117 -17.75 -17.80 -6.84
N GLY A 118 -17.08 -16.77 -6.31
CA GLY A 118 -17.01 -15.44 -6.92
C GLY A 118 -18.26 -14.59 -6.66
N ALA A 119 -19.08 -14.93 -5.67
CA ALA A 119 -20.20 -14.10 -5.25
C ALA A 119 -19.74 -13.05 -4.23
N ARG A 120 -20.32 -11.85 -4.28
CA ARG A 120 -20.08 -10.77 -3.31
C ARG A 120 -20.49 -11.24 -1.91
N GLU A 121 -19.56 -11.23 -0.98
CA GLU A 121 -19.78 -11.73 0.39
C GLU A 121 -20.00 -10.60 1.40
N ILE A 122 -19.16 -9.57 1.32
CA ILE A 122 -19.17 -8.41 2.21
C ILE A 122 -18.30 -7.31 1.60
N ALA A 123 -18.75 -6.06 1.70
CA ALA A 123 -17.91 -4.90 1.43
C ALA A 123 -17.43 -4.26 2.74
N PHE A 124 -16.17 -3.84 2.76
CA PHE A 124 -15.61 -3.00 3.82
C PHE A 124 -15.49 -1.58 3.30
N VAL A 125 -16.00 -0.62 4.08
CA VAL A 125 -16.02 0.80 3.71
C VAL A 125 -15.37 1.61 4.83
N ALA A 126 -14.32 2.35 4.49
CA ALA A 126 -13.85 3.45 5.31
C ALA A 126 -14.66 4.70 4.94
N ALA A 127 -15.31 5.31 5.92
CA ALA A 127 -16.12 6.51 5.73
C ALA A 127 -15.59 7.67 6.59
N ARG A 128 -15.79 8.90 6.10
CA ARG A 128 -15.46 10.13 6.83
C ARG A 128 -16.70 10.75 7.43
N THR A 129 -16.64 11.06 8.72
CA THR A 129 -17.69 11.80 9.42
C THR A 129 -17.65 13.30 9.05
N PRO A 130 -18.68 14.09 9.38
CA PRO A 130 -18.66 15.55 9.19
C PRO A 130 -17.52 16.23 9.95
N GLU A 131 -17.07 15.64 11.07
CA GLU A 131 -15.90 16.11 11.83
C GLU A 131 -14.56 15.60 11.26
N SER A 132 -14.55 15.05 10.04
CA SER A 132 -13.37 14.52 9.35
C SER A 132 -12.64 13.36 10.04
N ARG A 133 -13.34 12.66 10.95
CA ARG A 133 -12.88 11.41 11.57
C ARG A 133 -13.11 10.24 10.63
N ARG A 134 -12.28 9.19 10.71
CA ARG A 134 -12.47 7.95 9.93
C ARG A 134 -13.22 6.91 10.75
N THR A 135 -14.28 6.36 10.19
CA THR A 135 -15.01 5.23 10.77
C THR A 135 -14.95 4.04 9.81
N TRP A 136 -14.85 2.83 10.37
CA TRP A 136 -14.83 1.58 9.61
C TRP A 136 -16.19 0.92 9.69
N THR A 137 -16.69 0.51 8.53
CA THR A 137 -18.04 -0.02 8.37
C THR A 137 -18.04 -1.15 7.37
N SER A 138 -19.15 -1.86 7.30
CA SER A 138 -19.35 -2.91 6.29
C SER A 138 -20.75 -2.87 5.72
N THR A 139 -20.97 -3.62 4.63
CA THR A 139 -22.32 -3.88 4.11
C THR A 139 -22.36 -5.25 3.46
N ARG A 140 -23.53 -5.89 3.53
CA ARG A 140 -23.88 -7.10 2.78
C ARG A 140 -25.07 -6.87 1.84
N ASP A 141 -25.42 -5.60 1.63
CA ASP A 141 -26.43 -5.20 0.65
C ASP A 141 -25.88 -5.46 -0.75
N ASP A 142 -26.53 -6.36 -1.49
CA ASP A 142 -26.06 -6.88 -2.78
C ASP A 142 -26.04 -5.80 -3.86
N ASP A 143 -27.01 -4.87 -3.83
CA ASP A 143 -27.12 -3.76 -4.77
C ASP A 143 -26.02 -2.72 -4.51
N LEU A 144 -25.77 -2.41 -3.23
CA LEU A 144 -24.67 -1.52 -2.86
C LEU A 144 -23.31 -2.16 -3.16
N MET A 145 -23.13 -3.45 -2.92
CA MET A 145 -21.88 -4.16 -3.29
C MET A 145 -21.65 -4.13 -4.80
N LEU A 146 -22.70 -4.32 -5.61
CA LEU A 146 -22.62 -4.18 -7.06
C LEU A 146 -22.23 -2.76 -7.47
N ALA A 147 -22.84 -1.74 -6.86
CA ALA A 147 -22.49 -0.35 -7.14
C ALA A 147 -21.03 -0.03 -6.79
N LEU A 148 -20.52 -0.55 -5.66
CA LEU A 148 -19.11 -0.40 -5.28
C LEU A 148 -18.16 -1.02 -6.32
N GLU A 149 -18.53 -2.11 -6.97
CA GLU A 149 -17.71 -2.76 -8.00
C GLU A 149 -17.76 -2.08 -9.37
N THR A 150 -18.88 -1.43 -9.69
CA THR A 150 -19.18 -0.98 -11.06
C THR A 150 -19.20 0.53 -11.23
N GLU A 151 -19.21 1.29 -10.12
CA GLU A 151 -19.25 2.74 -10.10
C GLU A 151 -18.08 3.33 -9.27
N GLU A 152 -17.80 4.62 -9.47
CA GLU A 152 -16.86 5.40 -8.66
C GLU A 152 -17.63 6.07 -7.52
N LEU A 153 -17.58 5.49 -6.33
CA LEU A 153 -18.31 5.95 -5.15
C LEU A 153 -17.44 6.70 -4.13
N LEU A 154 -16.17 6.99 -4.43
CA LEU A 154 -15.35 7.84 -3.58
C LEU A 154 -16.01 9.22 -3.41
N GLY A 155 -16.21 9.62 -2.15
CA GLY A 155 -16.90 10.87 -1.80
C GLY A 155 -18.42 10.79 -1.80
N ALA A 156 -19.03 9.67 -2.20
CA ALA A 156 -20.48 9.52 -2.17
C ALA A 156 -21.04 9.58 -0.73
N PRO A 157 -22.22 10.19 -0.52
CA PRO A 157 -22.85 10.25 0.79
C PRO A 157 -23.41 8.89 1.20
N VAL A 158 -23.26 8.56 2.48
CA VAL A 158 -23.81 7.35 3.08
C VAL A 158 -24.32 7.65 4.49
N ARG A 159 -25.09 6.73 5.05
CA ARG A 159 -25.45 6.73 6.47
C ARG A 159 -24.85 5.52 7.16
N VAL A 160 -24.16 5.76 8.26
CA VAL A 160 -23.64 4.73 9.16
C VAL A 160 -24.65 4.47 10.26
N LYS A 161 -24.98 3.20 10.50
CA LYS A 161 -25.81 2.76 11.62
C LYS A 161 -25.44 1.34 12.00
N ASP A 162 -25.32 1.05 13.30
CA ASP A 162 -25.00 -0.30 13.81
C ASP A 162 -23.72 -0.91 13.16
N GLY A 163 -22.74 -0.06 12.79
CA GLY A 163 -21.51 -0.48 12.09
C GLY A 163 -21.68 -0.79 10.60
N GLU A 164 -22.87 -0.58 10.03
CA GLU A 164 -23.18 -0.79 8.62
C GLU A 164 -23.32 0.52 7.85
N VAL A 165 -22.94 0.49 6.57
CA VAL A 165 -23.21 1.57 5.62
C VAL A 165 -24.48 1.28 4.82
N ARG A 166 -25.30 2.31 4.66
CA ARG A 166 -26.54 2.31 3.88
C ARG A 166 -26.59 3.56 2.99
N CYS A 167 -27.15 3.41 1.79
CA CYS A 167 -27.48 4.54 0.92
C CYS A 167 -28.82 5.16 1.31
#